data_AF-A0AA88II02-F1
#
_entry.id   AF-A0AA88II02-F1
#
_cell.length_a   1.000
_cell.length_b   1.000
_cell.length_c   1.000
_cell.angle_alpha   90.00
_cell.angle_beta   90.00
_cell.angle_gamma   90.00
#
_symmetry.space_group_name_H-M   'P 1'
#
loop_
_entity.id
_entity.type
_entity.pdbx_description
1 polymer ?
#
loop_
_entity_poly.entity_id
_entity_poly.type
_entity_poly.pdbx_seq_one_letter_code
_entity_poly.pdbx_strand_id
1 'polypeptide(L)'
;MTGKVEKGVDFGIDEDDVVTANSLNKHLGRPTVVPFQGFNATADAEALRKAMKGFGTDEATIFQVLSRRTADQRMDILRAYKANFGK
;
A
#
# COMPACT_ATOMS: atom_id res chain seq x y z
N MET A 1 11.95 -30.30 15.35
CA MET A 1 10.66 -29.59 15.25
C MET A 1 10.87 -28.39 14.35
N THR A 2 10.81 -28.58 13.04
CA THR A 2 11.10 -27.54 12.05
C THR A 2 9.82 -26.76 11.76
N GLY A 3 9.81 -25.48 12.14
CA GLY A 3 8.68 -24.59 11.98
C GLY A 3 8.32 -24.40 10.50
N LYS A 4 7.04 -24.51 10.19
CA LYS A 4 6.47 -24.22 8.87
C LYS A 4 6.72 -22.75 8.54
N VAL A 5 7.35 -22.50 7.40
CA VAL A 5 7.27 -21.21 6.70
C VAL A 5 5.83 -21.03 6.25
N GLU A 6 5.10 -20.15 6.94
CA GLU A 6 3.76 -19.76 6.52
C GLU A 6 3.86 -19.05 5.17
N LYS A 7 3.17 -19.58 4.15
CA LYS A 7 3.03 -18.94 2.85
C LYS A 7 2.25 -17.64 3.07
N GLY A 8 2.96 -16.52 3.13
CA GLY A 8 2.34 -15.21 2.97
C GLY A 8 1.61 -15.18 1.64
N VAL A 9 0.38 -14.69 1.63
CA VAL A 9 -0.33 -14.35 0.39
C VAL A 9 0.49 -13.26 -0.29
N ASP A 10 1.12 -13.61 -1.41
CA ASP A 10 1.78 -12.65 -2.28
C ASP A 10 0.70 -11.90 -3.05
N PHE A 11 0.43 -10.66 -2.65
CA PHE A 11 -0.41 -9.72 -3.39
C PHE A 11 0.41 -8.99 -4.47
N GLY A 12 1.35 -9.71 -5.09
CA GLY A 12 2.19 -9.18 -6.16
C GLY A 12 1.32 -8.82 -7.37
N ILE A 13 1.46 -7.59 -7.85
CA ILE A 13 1.19 -7.30 -9.25
C ILE A 13 2.32 -8.03 -9.99
N ASP A 14 2.00 -9.03 -10.80
CA ASP A 14 3.01 -9.80 -11.53
C ASP A 14 3.81 -8.83 -12.44
N GLU A 15 5.11 -9.08 -12.67
CA GLU A 15 5.94 -8.23 -13.53
C GLU A 15 5.32 -8.05 -14.94
N ASP A 16 4.57 -9.05 -15.39
CA ASP A 16 3.79 -9.06 -16.63
C ASP A 16 2.59 -8.08 -16.60
N ASP A 17 1.99 -7.84 -15.43
CA ASP A 17 0.91 -6.86 -15.25
C ASP A 17 1.46 -5.42 -15.34
N VAL A 18 2.69 -5.17 -14.85
CA VAL A 18 3.35 -3.85 -14.95
C VAL A 18 3.68 -3.49 -16.40
N VAL A 19 4.19 -4.45 -17.18
CA VAL A 19 4.48 -4.27 -18.61
C VAL A 19 3.22 -3.99 -19.41
N THR A 20 2.13 -4.69 -19.10
CA THR A 20 0.82 -4.49 -19.73
C THR A 20 0.23 -3.12 -19.37
N ALA A 21 0.29 -2.71 -18.10
CA ALA A 21 -0.20 -1.41 -17.64
C ALA A 21 0.55 -0.22 -18.28
N ASN A 22 1.88 -0.32 -18.40
CA ASN A 22 2.69 0.71 -19.06
C ASN A 22 2.38 0.84 -20.56
N SER A 23 2.04 -0.27 -21.22
CA SER A 23 1.67 -0.26 -22.64
C SER A 23 0.30 0.38 -22.89
N LEU A 24 -0.63 0.31 -21.93
CA LEU A 24 -1.96 0.95 -21.99
C LEU A 24 -1.93 2.43 -21.60
N ASN A 25 -0.98 2.86 -20.76
CA ASN A 25 -0.85 4.25 -20.31
C ASN A 25 -0.69 5.28 -21.45
N LYS A 26 -0.36 4.82 -22.67
CA LYS A 26 -0.26 5.68 -23.86
C LYS A 26 -1.62 6.25 -24.33
N HIS A 27 -2.74 5.67 -23.89
CA HIS A 27 -4.10 6.05 -24.33
C HIS A 27 -5.10 6.28 -23.18
N LEU A 28 -4.69 6.07 -21.94
CA LEU A 28 -5.50 6.32 -20.75
C LEU A 28 -5.37 7.80 -20.38
N GLY A 29 -6.48 8.54 -20.28
CA GLY A 29 -6.50 9.98 -20.01
C GLY A 29 -5.83 10.40 -18.70
N ARG A 30 -6.00 11.67 -18.29
CA ARG A 30 -5.34 12.20 -17.08
C ARG A 30 -5.78 11.41 -15.83
N PRO A 31 -4.86 10.78 -15.08
CA PRO A 31 -5.21 10.01 -13.89
C PRO A 31 -5.66 10.92 -12.75
N THR A 32 -6.57 10.44 -11.92
CA THR A 32 -7.06 11.14 -10.72
C THR A 32 -6.17 10.91 -9.50
N VAL A 33 -5.46 9.77 -9.46
CA VAL A 33 -4.46 9.44 -8.44
C VAL A 33 -3.10 9.36 -9.11
N VAL A 34 -2.16 10.18 -8.65
CA VAL A 34 -0.78 10.24 -9.12
C VAL A 34 0.17 9.93 -7.95
N PRO A 35 1.45 9.60 -8.20
CA PRO A 35 2.42 9.39 -7.13
C PRO A 35 2.43 10.56 -6.16
N PHE A 36 2.24 10.27 -4.87
CA PHE A 36 2.25 11.30 -3.84
C PHE A 36 3.67 11.87 -3.64
N GLN A 37 3.78 13.19 -3.63
CA GLN A 37 5.05 13.89 -3.46
C GLN A 37 5.57 13.73 -2.03
N GLY A 38 6.86 13.42 -1.88
CA GLY A 38 7.48 13.23 -0.56
C GLY A 38 6.97 11.99 0.18
N PHE A 39 6.53 10.97 -0.57
CA PHE A 39 6.02 9.72 -0.03
C PHE A 39 7.02 9.05 0.94
N ASN A 40 6.51 8.64 2.10
CA ASN A 40 7.24 7.86 3.09
C ASN A 40 6.32 6.73 3.60
N ALA A 41 6.60 5.51 3.15
CA ALA A 41 5.82 4.32 3.48
C ALA A 41 5.73 4.05 5.00
N THR A 42 6.83 4.29 5.74
CA THR A 42 6.87 4.09 7.18
C THR A 42 5.97 5.07 7.92
N ALA A 43 6.00 6.34 7.55
CA ALA A 43 5.15 7.37 8.16
C ALA A 43 3.65 7.10 7.90
N ASP A 44 3.30 6.72 6.67
CA ASP A 44 1.92 6.36 6.33
C ASP A 44 1.47 5.08 7.08
N ALA A 45 2.35 4.08 7.24
CA ALA A 45 2.06 2.87 8.02
C ALA A 45 1.82 3.18 9.51
N GLU A 46 2.61 4.06 10.11
CA GLU A 46 2.43 4.52 11.49
C GLU A 46 1.10 5.27 11.68
N ALA A 47 0.77 6.16 10.74
CA ALA A 47 -0.50 6.89 10.75
C ALA A 47 -1.70 5.94 10.69
N LEU A 48 -1.66 4.95 9.78
CA LEU A 48 -2.67 3.90 9.68
C LEU A 48 -2.76 3.07 10.97
N ARG A 49 -1.62 2.70 11.57
CA ARG A 49 -1.61 1.94 12.82
C ARG A 49 -2.27 2.71 13.95
N LYS A 50 -1.99 4.01 14.05
CA LYS A 50 -2.58 4.92 15.05
C LYS A 50 -4.08 5.04 14.85
N ALA A 51 -4.54 5.21 13.60
CA ALA A 51 -5.95 5.32 13.26
C ALA A 51 -6.78 4.07 13.62
N MET A 52 -6.15 2.88 13.67
CA MET A 52 -6.82 1.60 13.94
C MET A 52 -6.60 1.02 15.34
N LYS A 53 -5.73 1.61 16.19
CA LYS A 53 -5.35 1.00 17.48
C LYS A 53 -6.34 1.30 18.63
N GLY A 54 -7.06 2.42 18.55
CA GLY A 54 -7.90 2.95 19.63
C GLY A 54 -9.27 2.26 19.77
N PHE A 55 -10.11 2.81 20.67
CA PHE A 55 -11.53 2.46 20.70
C PHE A 55 -12.24 3.22 19.59
N GLY A 56 -12.70 2.49 18.57
CA GLY A 56 -13.17 3.06 17.31
C GLY A 56 -12.06 3.17 16.26
N THR A 57 -12.36 3.84 15.17
CA THR A 57 -11.48 3.98 13.99
C THR A 57 -11.43 5.45 13.60
N ASP A 58 -10.26 5.97 13.23
CA ASP A 58 -10.15 7.27 12.57
C ASP A 58 -10.24 7.08 11.05
N GLU A 59 -11.46 7.04 10.52
CA GLU A 59 -11.70 6.80 9.10
C GLU A 59 -11.17 7.94 8.23
N ALA A 60 -11.12 9.17 8.77
CA ALA A 60 -10.61 10.32 8.04
C ALA A 60 -9.11 10.15 7.72
N THR A 61 -8.31 9.69 8.68
CA THR A 61 -6.88 9.39 8.45
C THR A 61 -6.72 8.24 7.46
N ILE A 62 -7.48 7.15 7.60
CA ILE A 62 -7.41 6.01 6.68
C ILE A 62 -7.74 6.45 5.25
N PHE A 63 -8.81 7.22 5.09
CA PHE A 63 -9.22 7.76 3.80
C PHE A 63 -8.15 8.66 3.19
N GLN A 64 -7.59 9.59 3.96
CA GLN A 64 -6.57 10.52 3.46
C GLN A 64 -5.30 9.82 2.98
N VAL A 65 -4.88 8.76 3.67
CA VAL A 65 -3.72 7.96 3.26
C VAL A 65 -4.09 7.13 2.03
N LEU A 66 -5.09 6.24 2.11
CA LEU A 66 -5.30 5.23 1.06
C LEU A 66 -5.86 5.80 -0.25
N SER A 67 -6.67 6.86 -0.20
CA SER A 67 -7.24 7.49 -1.41
C SER A 67 -6.23 8.32 -2.22
N ARG A 68 -5.12 8.73 -1.60
CA ARG A 68 -4.13 9.64 -2.19
C ARG A 68 -2.78 8.99 -2.47
N ARG A 69 -2.70 7.66 -2.42
CA ARG A 69 -1.51 6.88 -2.77
C ARG A 69 -1.80 6.01 -3.98
N THR A 70 -0.82 5.87 -4.86
CA THR A 70 -0.91 4.94 -5.99
C THR A 70 -0.94 3.49 -5.48
N ALA A 71 -1.27 2.55 -6.37
CA ALA A 71 -1.23 1.12 -6.03
C ALA A 71 0.14 0.71 -5.49
N ASP A 72 1.23 1.10 -6.17
CA ASP A 72 2.60 0.78 -5.76
C ASP A 72 2.95 1.36 -4.38
N GLN A 73 2.61 2.63 -4.14
CA GLN A 73 2.83 3.26 -2.83
C GLN A 73 2.04 2.56 -1.72
N ARG A 74 0.81 2.08 -2.01
CA ARG A 74 0.05 1.27 -1.04
C ARG A 74 0.70 -0.08 -0.76
N MET A 75 1.33 -0.70 -1.75
CA MET A 75 2.11 -1.92 -1.54
C MET A 75 3.32 -1.67 -0.66
N ASP A 76 4.03 -0.55 -0.85
CA ASP A 76 5.13 -0.16 0.03
C ASP A 76 4.65 0.11 1.47
N ILE A 77 3.50 0.77 1.64
CA ILE A 77 2.88 0.94 2.95
C ILE A 77 2.57 -0.42 3.59
N LEU A 78 2.00 -1.37 2.83
CA LEU A 78 1.71 -2.71 3.33
C LEU A 78 2.98 -3.42 3.81
N ARG A 79 4.07 -3.36 3.03
CA ARG A 79 5.38 -3.93 3.41
C ARG A 79 5.92 -3.28 4.67
N ALA A 80 5.89 -1.95 4.76
CA ALA A 80 6.35 -1.20 5.94
C ALA A 80 5.50 -1.51 7.18
N TYR A 81 4.18 -1.61 7.01
CA TYR A 81 3.26 -1.96 8.09
C TYR A 81 3.52 -3.38 8.64
N LYS A 82 3.70 -4.36 7.74
CA LYS A 82 4.08 -5.73 8.11
C LYS A 82 5.41 -5.78 8.86
N ALA A 83 6.43 -5.08 8.34
CA ALA A 83 7.76 -5.04 8.95
C ALA A 83 7.74 -4.40 10.35
N ASN A 84 6.97 -3.33 10.55
CA ASN A 84 6.98 -2.57 11.80
C ASN A 84 6.01 -3.10 12.86
N PHE A 85 4.92 -3.77 12.46
CA PHE A 85 3.84 -4.16 13.38
C PHE A 85 3.50 -5.65 13.36
N GLY A 86 4.13 -6.45 12.49
CA GLY A 86 3.95 -7.90 12.43
C GLY A 86 2.53 -8.34 12.06
N LYS A 87 1.78 -7.49 11.35
CA LYS A 87 0.39 -7.71 10.93
C LYS A 87 0.24 -7.55 9.43
#